data_AF-A0A2N1C137-F1
#
_entry.id   AF-A0A2N1C137-F1
#
_cell.length_a   1.000
_cell.length_b   1.000
_cell.length_c   1.000
_cell.angle_alpha   90.00
_cell.angle_beta   90.00
_cell.angle_gamma   90.00
#
_symmetry.space_group_name_H-M   'P 1'
#
loop_
_entity.id
_entity.type
_entity.pdbx_description
1 polymer ?
#
loop_
_entity_poly.entity_id
_entity_poly.type
_entity_poly.pdbx_seq_one_letter_code
_entity_poly.pdbx_strand_id
1 'polypeptide(L)' 'MDVQLLVTHTDPSLPGLKRNLESVGINYSVEYIEENLDLVESNHIRHSPNIFIDGSLIFRSQPTIAELRTFFLG' A
#
# COMPACT_ATOMS: atom_id res chain seq x y z
N MET A 1 -2.23 10.62 9.31
CA MET A 1 -2.38 9.88 8.05
C MET A 1 -1.81 8.51 8.29
N ASP A 2 -2.70 7.54 8.35
CA ASP A 2 -2.36 6.14 8.50
C ASP A 2 -2.21 5.52 7.10
N VAL A 3 -1.02 5.04 6.78
CA VAL A 3 -0.73 4.42 5.47
C VAL A 3 -0.50 2.94 5.71
N GLN A 4 -1.39 2.12 5.20
CA GLN A 4 -1.35 0.67 5.36
C GLN A 4 -1.11 0.02 4.01
N LEU A 5 -0.08 -0.81 3.93
CA LEU A 5 0.20 -1.66 2.78
C LEU A 5 -0.47 -3.00 2.98
N LEU A 6 -1.32 -3.41 2.04
CA LEU A 6 -1.90 -4.75 2.02
C LEU A 6 -1.30 -5.54 0.85
N VAL A 7 -0.44 -6.49 1.18
CA VAL A 7 0.39 -7.23 0.22
C VAL A 7 0.33 -8.74 0.48
N THR A 8 0.88 -9.55 -0.42
CA THR A 8 1.13 -10.97 -0.12
C THR A 8 2.49 -11.13 0.55
N HIS A 9 2.71 -12.23 1.28
CA HIS A 9 4.02 -12.54 1.89
C HIS A 9 5.14 -12.61 0.85
N THR A 10 4.78 -13.00 -0.37
CA THR A 10 5.71 -13.17 -1.49
C THR A 10 5.69 -12.00 -2.47
N ASP A 11 5.12 -10.85 -2.10
CA ASP A 11 5.00 -9.71 -3.01
C ASP A 11 6.39 -9.17 -3.41
N PRO A 12 6.78 -9.28 -4.70
CA PRO A 12 8.12 -8.88 -5.14
C PRO A 12 8.30 -7.36 -5.21
N SER A 13 7.20 -6.60 -5.23
CA SER A 13 7.19 -5.14 -5.33
C SER A 13 7.37 -4.45 -3.97
N LEU A 14 7.10 -5.18 -2.87
CA LEU A 14 7.13 -4.64 -1.51
C LEU A 14 8.46 -3.93 -1.16
N PRO A 15 9.66 -4.50 -1.41
CA PRO A 15 10.91 -3.81 -1.07
C PRO A 15 11.08 -2.45 -1.79
N GLY A 16 10.65 -2.38 -3.04
CA GLY A 16 10.68 -1.13 -3.82
C GLY A 16 9.68 -0.10 -3.30
N LEU A 17 8.46 -0.55 -2.98
CA LEU A 17 7.42 0.31 -2.41
C LEU A 17 7.84 0.89 -1.06
N LYS A 18 8.41 0.08 -0.17
CA LYS A 18 8.95 0.51 1.13
C LYS A 18 9.98 1.64 0.96
N ARG A 19 10.97 1.42 0.09
CA ARG A 19 11.99 2.42 -0.23
C ARG A 19 11.37 3.72 -0.77
N ASN A 20 10.37 3.62 -1.62
CA ASN A 20 9.70 4.80 -2.18
C ASN A 20 9.00 5.62 -1.09
N LEU A 21 8.25 4.97 -0.20
CA LEU A 21 7.55 5.64 0.91
C LEU A 21 8.53 6.27 1.90
N GLU A 22 9.60 5.55 2.25
CA GLU A 22 10.69 6.05 3.09
C GLU A 22 11.38 7.27 2.45
N SER A 23 11.59 7.25 1.13
CA SER A 23 12.20 8.39 0.41
C SER A 23 11.34 9.66 0.41
N VAL A 24 10.03 9.52 0.64
CA VAL A 24 9.08 10.63 0.77
C VAL A 24 8.83 10.98 2.25
N GLY A 25 9.42 10.23 3.19
CA GLY A 25 9.27 10.44 4.64
C GLY A 25 7.90 9.97 5.18
N ILE A 26 7.26 9.03 4.51
CA ILE A 26 5.94 8.50 4.88
C ILE A 26 6.11 7.25 5.73
N ASN A 27 5.56 7.28 6.94
CA ASN A 27 5.44 6.10 7.79
C ASN A 27 4.31 5.20 7.27
N TYR A 28 4.51 3.89 7.36
CA TYR A 28 3.53 2.91 6.90
C TYR A 28 3.52 1.65 7.79
N SER A 29 2.39 0.96 7.81
CA SER A 29 2.25 -0.40 8.33
C SER A 29 2.20 -1.39 7.16
N VAL A 30 2.60 -2.64 7.41
CA VAL A 30 2.48 -3.73 6.43
C VAL A 30 1.57 -4.77 7.04
N GLU A 31 0.49 -5.05 6.31
CA GLU A 31 -0.40 -6.15 6.57
C GLU A 31 -0.43 -7.08 5.36
N TYR A 32 -0.78 -8.32 5.64
CA TYR A 32 -0.74 -9.38 4.66
C TYR A 32 -2.15 -9.84 4.32
N ILE A 33 -2.39 -10.07 3.04
CA ILE A 33 -3.66 -10.53 2.46
C ILE A 33 -4.09 -11.85 3.09
N GLU A 34 -3.11 -12.73 3.32
CA GLU A 34 -3.29 -14.07 3.86
C GLU A 34 -3.86 -14.07 5.29
N GLU A 35 -3.61 -13.01 6.06
CA GLU A 35 -4.10 -12.79 7.42
C GLU A 35 -5.35 -11.90 7.49
N ASN A 36 -5.72 -11.23 6.40
CA ASN A 36 -6.79 -10.22 6.36
C ASN A 36 -7.81 -10.48 5.25
N LEU A 37 -8.38 -11.68 5.21
CA LEU A 37 -9.35 -12.08 4.16
C LEU A 37 -10.60 -11.19 4.14
N ASP A 38 -11.10 -10.75 5.29
CA ASP A 38 -12.26 -9.86 5.37
C ASP A 38 -12.02 -8.52 4.66
N LEU A 39 -10.80 -7.97 4.77
CA LEU A 39 -10.41 -6.73 4.12
C LEU A 39 -10.32 -6.90 2.59
N VAL A 40 -9.88 -8.08 2.15
CA VAL A 40 -9.76 -8.46 0.74
C VAL A 40 -11.13 -8.58 0.10
N GLU A 41 -12.06 -9.28 0.75
CA GLU A 41 -13.43 -9.47 0.27
C GLU A 41 -14.20 -8.14 0.22
N SER A 42 -14.18 -7.37 1.32
CA SER A 42 -14.89 -6.09 1.39
C SER A 42 -14.42 -5.07 0.34
N ASN A 43 -13.13 -5.06 0.00
CA ASN A 43 -12.55 -4.14 -0.98
C ASN A 43 -12.40 -4.73 -2.40
N HIS A 44 -12.88 -5.96 -2.60
CA HIS A 44 -12.78 -6.72 -3.86
C HIS A 44 -11.34 -6.77 -4.40
N ILE A 45 -10.38 -7.01 -3.50
CA ILE A 45 -8.96 -7.05 -3.84
C ILE A 45 -8.66 -8.36 -4.55
N ARG A 46 -7.91 -8.26 -5.65
CA ARG A 46 -7.57 -9.41 -6.52
C ARG A 46 -6.07 -9.57 -6.80
N HIS A 47 -5.28 -8.58 -6.46
CA HIS A 47 -3.84 -8.52 -6.70
C HIS A 47 -3.19 -7.67 -5.63
N SER A 48 -1.89 -7.84 -5.44
CA SER A 48 -1.05 -7.01 -4.60
C SER A 48 -0.05 -6.22 -5.48
N PRO A 49 0.47 -5.08 -5.00
CA PRO A 49 0.22 -4.45 -3.70
C PRO A 49 -1.01 -3.54 -3.72
N ASN A 50 -1.64 -3.36 -2.55
CA ASN A 50 -2.67 -2.34 -2.31
C ASN A 50 -2.22 -1.40 -1.20
N ILE A 51 -2.69 -0.14 -1.27
CA ILE A 51 -2.37 0.87 -0.27
C ILE A 51 -3.66 1.52 0.20
N PHE A 52 -3.86 1.43 1.50
CA PHE A 52 -4.93 2.10 2.22
C PHE A 52 -4.40 3.37 2.88
N ILE A 53 -5.21 4.41 2.86
CA ILE A 53 -4.91 5.68 3.53
C ILE A 53 -6.12 6.03 4.38
N ASP A 54 -5.90 6.14 5.69
CA ASP A 54 -6.95 6.36 6.69
C ASP A 54 -8.12 5.37 6.51
N GLY A 55 -7.80 4.09 6.27
CA GLY A 55 -8.76 3.00 6.08
C GLY A 55 -9.42 2.91 4.68
N SER A 56 -9.11 3.83 3.77
CA SER A 56 -9.68 3.82 2.41
C SER A 56 -8.68 3.30 1.39
N LEU A 57 -9.10 2.39 0.51
CA LEU A 57 -8.26 1.87 -0.57
C LEU A 57 -8.01 2.95 -1.64
N ILE A 58 -6.80 3.52 -1.65
CA ILE A 58 -6.42 4.60 -2.57
C ILE A 58 -5.65 4.05 -3.78
N PHE A 59 -4.66 3.19 -3.56
CA PHE A 59 -3.88 2.60 -4.64
C PHE A 59 -4.13 1.10 -4.73
N ARG A 60 -4.52 0.63 -5.92
CA ARG A 60 -4.71 -0.79 -6.23
C ARG A 60 -3.46 -1.45 -6.85
N SER A 61 -2.43 -0.67 -7.09
CA SER A 61 -1.17 -1.11 -7.69
C SER A 61 -0.02 -0.33 -7.08
N GLN A 62 1.22 -0.76 -7.37
CA GLN A 62 2.42 -0.04 -6.92
C GLN A 62 2.45 1.38 -7.51
N PRO A 63 2.36 2.45 -6.70
CA PRO A 63 2.52 3.81 -7.20
C PRO A 63 3.99 4.12 -7.46
N THR A 64 4.21 5.03 -8.40
CA THR A 64 5.51 5.65 -8.65
C THR A 64 5.87 6.67 -7.56
N ILE A 65 7.16 6.99 -7.43
CA ILE A 65 7.61 8.06 -6.53
C ILE A 65 6.95 9.40 -6.86
N ALA A 66 6.73 9.68 -8.15
CA ALA A 66 6.09 10.92 -8.59
C ALA A 66 4.64 11.00 -8.08
N GLU A 67 3.86 9.93 -8.24
CA GLU A 67 2.48 9.86 -7.73
C GLU A 67 2.43 9.97 -6.21
N LEU A 68 3.36 9.31 -5.50
CA LEU A 68 3.47 9.43 -4.04
C LEU A 68 3.74 10.87 -3.62
N ARG A 69 4.67 11.57 -4.31
CA ARG A 69 4.97 12.98 -4.01
C ARG A 69 3.78 13.87 -4.28
N THR A 70 3.13 13.76 -5.43
CA THR A 70 1.95 14.56 -5.74
C THR A 70 0.82 14.30 -4.75
N PHE A 71 0.60 13.04 -4.38
CA PHE A 71 -0.47 12.69 -3.44
C PHE A 71 -0.20 13.20 -2.02
N PHE A 72 1.03 13.03 -1.51
CA PHE A 72 1.35 13.34 -0.11
C PHE A 72 1.89 14.75 0.13
N LEU A 73 2.50 15.39 -0.87
CA LEU A 73 3.18 16.68 -0.74
C LEU A 73 2.52 17.82 -1.53
N GLY A 74 1.66 17.50 -2.51
CA GLY A 74 1.02 18.49 -3.40
C GLY A 74 1.86 18.81 -4.63
#